data_AF-A0A5R9FQ48-F1
#
_entry.id   AF-A0A5R9FQ48-F1
#
_cell.length_a   1.000
_cell.length_b   1.000
_cell.length_c   1.000
_cell.angle_alpha   90.00
_cell.angle_beta   90.00
_cell.angle_gamma   90.00
#
_symmetry.space_group_name_H-M   'P 1'
#
loop_
_entity.id
_entity.type
_entity.pdbx_description
1 polymer ?
#
loop_
_entity_poly.entity_id
_entity_poly.type
_entity_poly.pdbx_seq_one_letter_code
_entity_poly.pdbx_strand_id
1 'polypeptide(L)'
;MTKPTNPYAHAYADFLRETAEHQLVVLHDDGLYRHLRIQKPCTRMWSWDITTWPGHLATSGDIADGYMFTRELDMIDFLSVSRRCRDYRRRASHPATEAVQS
;
A
#
# COMPACT_ATOMS: atom_id res chain seq x y z
N MET A 1 -6.15 25.76 -21.75
CA MET A 1 -6.00 24.35 -22.15
C MET A 1 -6.81 23.53 -21.15
N THR A 2 -8.00 23.06 -21.53
CA THR A 2 -8.87 22.28 -20.64
C THR A 2 -8.25 20.89 -20.48
N LYS A 3 -8.12 20.39 -19.26
CA LYS A 3 -7.63 19.01 -19.05
C LYS A 3 -8.57 18.04 -19.78
N PRO A 4 -8.04 17.02 -20.48
CA PRO A 4 -8.88 16.01 -21.10
C PRO A 4 -9.73 15.31 -20.03
N THR A 5 -10.96 14.98 -20.38
CA THR A 5 -11.88 14.22 -19.52
C THR A 5 -11.23 12.90 -19.15
N ASN A 6 -11.18 12.57 -17.85
CA ASN A 6 -10.63 11.30 -17.39
C ASN A 6 -11.50 10.14 -17.91
N PRO A 7 -10.99 9.25 -18.77
CA PRO A 7 -11.77 8.13 -19.29
C PRO A 7 -12.18 7.13 -18.20
N TYR A 8 -11.53 7.19 -17.03
CA TYR A 8 -11.79 6.32 -15.88
C TYR A 8 -12.69 6.97 -14.81
N ALA A 9 -13.34 8.10 -15.10
CA ALA A 9 -14.16 8.81 -14.12
C ALA A 9 -15.29 7.93 -13.53
N HIS A 10 -15.94 7.12 -14.37
CA HIS A 10 -16.99 6.19 -13.93
C HIS A 10 -16.43 5.06 -13.07
N ALA A 11 -15.35 4.40 -13.51
CA ALA A 11 -14.70 3.33 -12.74
C ALA A 11 -14.24 3.81 -11.35
N TYR A 12 -13.73 5.04 -11.28
CA TYR A 12 -13.36 5.66 -10.01
C TYR A 12 -14.58 5.91 -9.10
N ALA A 13 -15.69 6.41 -9.65
CA ALA A 13 -16.92 6.63 -8.89
C ALA A 13 -17.50 5.31 -8.36
N ASP A 14 -17.50 4.25 -9.17
CA ASP A 14 -17.92 2.92 -8.75
C ASP A 14 -17.03 2.36 -7.65
N PHE A 15 -15.70 2.48 -7.79
CA PHE A 15 -14.76 2.08 -6.76
C PHE A 15 -15.07 2.76 -5.41
N LEU A 16 -15.26 4.09 -5.41
CA LEU A 16 -15.59 4.83 -4.18
C LEU A 16 -16.91 4.34 -3.55
N ARG A 17 -17.93 4.09 -4.37
CA ARG A 17 -19.25 3.65 -3.93
C ARG A 17 -19.20 2.24 -3.32
N GLU A 18 -18.54 1.32 -4.00
CA GLU A 18 -18.53 -0.11 -3.65
C GLU A 18 -17.55 -0.40 -2.50
N THR A 19 -16.51 0.42 -2.35
CA THR A 19 -15.52 0.27 -1.28
C THR A 19 -15.83 1.06 0.00
N ALA A 20 -16.91 1.84 0.03
CA ALA A 20 -17.26 2.73 1.14
C ALA A 20 -17.37 2.03 2.51
N GLU A 21 -17.80 0.77 2.52
CA GLU A 21 -17.98 -0.04 3.74
C GLU A 21 -16.86 -1.08 3.94
N HIS A 22 -15.80 -1.03 3.14
CA HIS A 22 -14.72 -2.02 3.25
C HIS A 22 -13.95 -1.84 4.56
N GLN A 23 -13.59 -2.96 5.17
CA GLN A 23 -12.80 -3.03 6.38
C GLN A 23 -11.53 -3.82 6.09
N LEU A 24 -10.43 -3.43 6.74
CA LEU A 24 -9.20 -4.20 6.73
C LEU A 24 -9.26 -5.24 7.87
N VAL A 25 -9.07 -6.50 7.49
CA VAL A 25 -8.99 -7.64 8.39
C VAL A 25 -7.60 -8.27 8.25
N VAL A 26 -6.97 -8.57 9.36
CA VAL A 26 -5.72 -9.34 9.40
C VAL A 26 -6.08 -10.82 9.50
N LEU A 27 -5.84 -11.57 8.43
CA LEU A 27 -6.10 -13.02 8.39
C LEU A 27 -4.92 -13.82 8.94
N HIS A 28 -3.71 -13.30 8.74
CA HIS A 28 -2.47 -13.89 9.24
C HIS A 28 -1.44 -12.79 9.48
N ASP A 29 -0.71 -12.88 10.58
CA ASP A 29 0.40 -11.99 10.94
C ASP A 29 1.47 -12.78 11.69
N ASP A 30 2.55 -13.08 10.99
CA ASP A 30 3.76 -13.71 11.51
C ASP A 30 4.99 -12.93 11.02
N GLY A 31 5.20 -11.76 11.62
CA GLY A 31 6.35 -10.91 11.34
C GLY A 31 6.32 -10.37 9.91
N LEU A 32 7.15 -10.92 9.03
CA LEU A 32 7.22 -10.53 7.61
C LEU A 32 6.18 -11.23 6.74
N TYR A 33 5.58 -12.31 7.24
CA TYR A 33 4.50 -13.04 6.58
C TYR A 33 3.16 -12.49 7.04
N ARG A 34 2.50 -11.71 6.20
CA ARG A 34 1.18 -11.14 6.53
C ARG A 34 0.19 -11.35 5.41
N HIS A 35 -1.05 -11.64 5.79
CA HIS A 35 -2.20 -11.72 4.88
C HIS A 35 -3.27 -10.75 5.37
N LEU A 36 -3.46 -9.66 4.64
CA LEU A 36 -4.46 -8.65 4.90
C LEU A 36 -5.59 -8.82 3.88
N ARG A 37 -6.83 -8.69 4.33
CA ARG A 37 -8.01 -8.68 3.48
C ARG A 37 -8.77 -7.39 3.64
N ILE A 38 -9.13 -6.76 2.53
CA ILE A 38 -9.97 -5.57 2.49
C ILE A 38 -11.27 -5.98 1.81
N GLN A 39 -12.37 -5.97 2.56
CA GLN A 39 -13.69 -6.38 2.06
C GLN A 39 -14.81 -5.69 2.83
N LYS A 40 -15.99 -5.56 2.21
CA LYS A 40 -17.22 -5.27 2.93
C LYS A 40 -17.60 -6.48 3.81
N PRO A 41 -18.04 -6.29 5.07
CA PRO A 41 -18.50 -7.41 5.89
C PRO A 41 -19.56 -8.26 5.18
N CYS A 42 -19.48 -9.58 5.37
CA CYS A 42 -20.41 -10.57 4.81
C CYS A 42 -20.38 -10.78 3.28
N THR A 43 -19.49 -10.12 2.53
CA THR A 43 -19.32 -10.36 1.07
C THR A 43 -17.86 -10.29 0.64
N ARG A 44 -17.52 -10.95 -0.47
CA ARG A 44 -16.22 -10.79 -1.15
C ARG A 44 -16.30 -9.95 -2.43
N MET A 45 -17.48 -9.44 -2.77
CA MET A 45 -17.61 -8.54 -3.92
C MET A 45 -16.76 -7.30 -3.68
N TRP A 46 -16.02 -6.87 -4.71
CA TRP A 46 -15.09 -5.74 -4.65
C TRP A 46 -13.93 -5.91 -3.67
N SER A 47 -13.67 -7.12 -3.18
CA SER A 47 -12.58 -7.37 -2.22
C SER A 47 -11.22 -7.51 -2.87
N TRP A 48 -10.18 -7.23 -2.07
CA TRP A 48 -8.80 -7.57 -2.39
C TRP A 48 -8.01 -7.93 -1.14
N ASP A 49 -6.99 -8.72 -1.36
CA ASP A 49 -6.05 -9.23 -0.37
C ASP A 49 -4.65 -8.71 -0.69
N ILE A 50 -3.87 -8.51 0.37
CA ILE A 50 -2.44 -8.21 0.32
C ILE A 50 -1.72 -9.34 1.06
N THR A 51 -0.84 -10.05 0.37
CA THR A 51 0.00 -11.08 0.95
C THR A 51 1.46 -10.65 0.83
N THR A 52 2.18 -10.60 1.95
CA THR A 52 3.59 -10.22 1.99
C THR A 52 4.43 -11.33 2.60
N TRP A 53 5.66 -11.45 2.12
CA TRP A 53 6.72 -12.30 2.66
C TRP A 53 8.06 -11.60 2.41
N PRO A 54 9.18 -12.05 2.99
CA PRO A 54 10.46 -11.35 2.91
C PRO A 54 10.84 -10.97 1.47
N GLY A 55 10.89 -9.67 1.15
CA GLY A 55 11.25 -9.18 -0.19
C GLY A 55 10.09 -9.00 -1.19
N HIS A 56 8.87 -9.42 -0.84
CA HIS A 56 7.76 -9.54 -1.79
C HIS A 56 6.42 -9.09 -1.22
N LEU A 57 5.59 -8.52 -2.10
CA LEU A 57 4.18 -8.25 -1.83
C LEU A 57 3.36 -8.60 -3.06
N ALA A 58 2.29 -9.36 -2.86
CA ALA A 58 1.33 -9.72 -3.88
C ALA A 58 -0.06 -9.16 -3.55
N THR A 59 -0.75 -8.66 -4.56
CA THR A 59 -2.19 -8.38 -4.50
C THR A 59 -2.96 -9.55 -5.10
N SER A 60 -4.17 -9.81 -4.62
CA SER A 60 -5.09 -10.80 -5.19
C SER A 60 -6.52 -10.44 -4.79
N GLY A 61 -7.54 -10.99 -5.44
CA GLY A 61 -8.93 -10.73 -5.03
C GLY A 61 -9.91 -10.69 -6.19
N ASP A 62 -11.06 -10.08 -5.93
CA ASP A 62 -12.13 -9.91 -6.92
C ASP A 62 -11.78 -8.79 -7.91
N ILE A 63 -11.34 -7.65 -7.39
CA ILE A 63 -10.96 -6.46 -8.19
C ILE A 63 -9.45 -6.26 -8.32
N ALA A 64 -8.66 -7.25 -7.89
CA ALA A 64 -7.21 -7.20 -7.94
C ALA A 64 -6.66 -8.30 -8.85
N ASP A 65 -6.12 -7.87 -10.00
CA ASP A 65 -5.67 -8.73 -11.11
C ASP A 65 -4.44 -9.62 -10.81
N GLY A 66 -3.87 -9.55 -9.60
CA GLY A 66 -2.73 -10.39 -9.23
C GLY A 66 -1.37 -9.79 -9.51
N TYR A 67 -1.07 -8.60 -8.97
CA TYR A 67 0.24 -7.97 -9.15
C TYR A 67 1.24 -8.40 -8.07
N MET A 68 2.50 -8.58 -8.45
CA MET A 68 3.60 -8.86 -7.52
C MET A 68 4.66 -7.77 -7.58
N PHE A 69 5.08 -7.30 -6.42
CA PHE A 69 6.10 -6.28 -6.22
C PHE A 69 7.25 -6.85 -5.41
N THR A 70 8.48 -6.42 -5.70
CA THR A 70 9.68 -6.88 -5.01
C THR A 70 10.67 -5.74 -4.80
N ARG A 71 11.25 -5.61 -3.59
CA ARG A 71 12.32 -4.64 -3.30
C ARG A 71 13.01 -4.84 -1.95
N GLU A 72 12.33 -4.48 -0.86
CA GLU A 72 12.85 -4.42 0.51
C GLU A 72 12.35 -5.62 1.32
N LEU A 73 13.03 -5.93 2.42
CA LEU A 73 12.67 -7.05 3.29
C LEU A 73 11.22 -6.96 3.79
N ASP A 74 10.79 -5.78 4.25
CA ASP A 74 9.40 -5.47 4.58
C ASP A 74 8.78 -4.58 3.49
N MET A 75 7.97 -5.18 2.62
CA MET A 75 7.36 -4.47 1.49
C MET A 75 6.17 -3.58 1.90
N ILE A 76 5.53 -3.87 3.03
CA ILE A 76 4.51 -2.98 3.61
C ILE A 76 5.19 -1.72 4.12
N ASP A 77 6.34 -1.87 4.79
CA ASP A 77 7.17 -0.75 5.22
C ASP A 77 7.60 0.12 4.04
N PHE A 78 8.13 -0.50 2.98
CA PHE A 78 8.55 0.19 1.76
C PHE A 78 7.44 1.02 1.09
N LEU A 79 6.21 0.50 1.05
CA LEU A 79 5.05 1.18 0.45
C LEU A 79 4.39 2.19 1.40
N SER A 80 4.78 2.24 2.67
CA SER A 80 4.21 3.17 3.65
C SER A 80 4.75 4.60 3.46
N VAL A 81 3.92 5.47 2.86
CA VAL A 81 4.23 6.91 2.68
C VAL A 81 4.57 7.59 4.02
N SER A 82 3.90 7.18 5.09
CA SER A 82 4.03 7.76 6.43
C SER A 82 5.42 7.56 7.06
N ARG A 83 6.13 6.47 6.73
CA ARG A 83 7.51 6.26 7.21
C ARG A 83 8.52 6.99 6.35
N ARG A 84 8.33 7.02 5.03
CA ARG A 84 9.22 7.74 4.11
C ARG A 84 9.25 9.25 4.36
N CYS A 85 8.12 9.87 4.68
CA CYS A 85 8.07 11.28 5.11
C CYS A 85 8.70 11.50 6.50
N ARG A 86 8.59 10.54 7.41
CA ARG A 86 9.17 10.62 8.76
C ARG A 86 10.70 10.56 8.69
N ASP A 87 11.25 9.66 7.89
CA ASP A 87 12.70 9.54 7.68
C ASP A 87 13.27 10.73 6.92
N TYR A 88 12.54 11.24 5.92
CA TYR A 88 12.91 12.49 5.25
C TYR A 88 12.98 13.67 6.23
N ARG A 89 11.95 13.85 7.09
CA ARG A 89 11.97 14.89 8.12
C ARG A 89 13.12 14.70 9.11
N ARG A 90 13.39 13.46 9.56
CA ARG A 90 14.51 13.16 10.47
C ARG A 90 15.87 13.49 9.86
N ARG A 91 16.13 13.08 8.60
CA ARG A 91 17.37 13.42 7.86
C ARG A 91 17.50 14.91 7.61
N ALA A 92 16.41 15.59 7.27
CA ALA A 92 16.41 17.04 7.04
C ALA A 92 16.65 17.85 8.33
N SER A 93 16.25 17.33 9.50
CA SER A 93 16.46 17.97 10.80
C SER A 93 17.84 17.74 11.42
N HIS A 94 18.69 16.90 10.82
CA HIS A 94 20.09 16.71 11.23
C HIS A 94 21.01 16.91 10.00
N PRO A 95 21.42 18.15 9.68
CA PRO A 95 22.45 18.34 8.67
C PRO A 95 23.72 17.60 9.13
N ALA A 96 24.25 16.73 8.27
CA ALA A 96 25.49 16.01 8.50
C ALA A 96 26.61 17.03 8.73
N THR A 97 26.95 17.27 9.99
CA THR A 97 28.23 17.88 10.37
C THR A 97 29.19 16.73 10.63
N GLU A 98 29.64 16.08 9.56
CA GLU A 98 30.87 15.30 9.61
C GLU A 98 32.00 16.22 9.13
N ALA A 99 32.63 16.87 10.11
CA ALA A 99 33.91 17.52 9.90
C ALA A 99 34.97 16.43 9.72
N VAL A 100 35.52 16.38 8.52
CA VAL A 100 36.83 15.78 8.23
C VAL A 100 37.86 16.44 9.16
N GLN A 101 38.55 15.66 9.98
CA GLN A 101 39.83 16.07 10.55
C GLN A 101 40.88 14.99 10.30
N SER A 102 41.94 15.44 9.65
CA SER A 102 43.19 14.76 9.31
C SER A 102 44.10 14.58 10.52
#